data_AF-A0A4Z1FSU3-F1
#
_entry.id   AF-A0A4Z1FSU3-F1
#
_cell.length_a   1.000
_cell.length_b   1.000
_cell.length_c   1.000
_cell.angle_alpha   90.00
_cell.angle_beta   90.00
_cell.angle_gamma   90.00
#
_symmetry.space_group_name_H-M   'P 1'
#
loop_
_entity.id
_entity.type
_entity.pdbx_description
1 polymer ?
#
loop_
_entity_poly.entity_id
_entity_poly.type
_entity_poly.pdbx_seq_one_letter_code
_entity_poly.pdbx_strand_id
1 'polypeptide(L)'
;MGSTYQPLKPSFYPSSEPDSSPQIQEVIKALNLLPHIEGGFFAETDRAPDVIPSPFGSDKSSTTDLAPQRPGFDPTVRNSSTSIFYLLTPHGPQGGFHRNKGRTVHTLHKGRGRYVLIHADEEGSEKRIETFIVGQNVAAGEKLQWIVDGGKYKASYLLPDVEGGQDSDGLLISETVVPGFEYCDHDFLSPGGLKELVTSEKAEELSWLLSLLGKRE
;
A
#
# COMPACT_ATOMS: atom_id res chain seq x y z
N MET A 1 4.84 30.22 7.91
CA MET A 1 3.96 30.28 6.72
C MET A 1 3.04 29.09 6.83
N GLY A 2 1.74 29.33 7.01
CA GLY A 2 0.76 28.26 7.21
C GLY A 2 0.73 27.39 5.97
N SER A 3 1.13 26.12 6.09
CA SER A 3 0.87 25.11 5.07
C SER A 3 -0.65 25.04 4.90
N THR A 4 -1.16 25.55 3.78
CA THR A 4 -2.57 25.38 3.41
C THR A 4 -2.79 23.90 3.15
N TYR A 5 -3.23 23.19 4.18
CA TYR A 5 -3.64 21.80 4.10
C TYR A 5 -4.68 21.66 2.98
N GLN A 6 -4.35 20.86 1.97
CA GLN A 6 -5.31 20.48 0.94
C GLN A 6 -5.88 19.11 1.30
N PRO A 7 -7.21 18.99 1.44
CA PRO A 7 -7.85 17.71 1.69
C PRO A 7 -7.52 16.70 0.59
N LEU A 8 -7.21 15.47 0.98
CA LEU A 8 -6.94 14.36 0.08
C LEU A 8 -8.23 13.90 -0.60
N LYS A 9 -8.17 13.76 -1.92
CA LYS A 9 -9.29 13.31 -2.76
C LYS A 9 -8.81 12.33 -3.82
N PRO A 10 -9.64 11.36 -4.21
CA PRO A 10 -9.32 10.46 -5.32
C PRO A 10 -9.16 11.25 -6.63
N SER A 11 -8.16 10.90 -7.42
CA SER A 11 -8.01 11.40 -8.81
C SER A 11 -8.69 10.49 -9.83
N PHE A 12 -8.83 9.20 -9.51
CA PHE A 12 -9.53 8.19 -10.29
C PHE A 12 -10.51 7.44 -9.40
N TYR A 13 -11.54 6.84 -10.00
CA TYR A 13 -12.59 6.13 -9.28
C TYR A 13 -12.59 4.65 -9.68
N PRO A 14 -12.76 3.74 -8.71
CA PRO A 14 -12.74 2.31 -9.00
C PRO A 14 -13.88 1.92 -9.94
N SER A 15 -13.60 0.95 -10.82
CA SER A 15 -14.56 0.37 -11.76
C SER A 15 -14.53 -1.15 -11.66
N SER A 16 -15.70 -1.78 -11.80
CA SER A 16 -15.82 -3.25 -11.89
C SER A 16 -15.47 -3.79 -13.28
N GLU A 17 -15.43 -2.91 -14.29
CA GLU A 17 -15.06 -3.28 -15.64
C GLU A 17 -13.54 -3.49 -15.75
N PRO A 18 -13.06 -4.40 -16.60
CA PRO A 18 -11.64 -4.52 -16.91
C PRO A 18 -11.07 -3.17 -17.37
N ASP A 19 -9.80 -2.91 -17.06
CA ASP A 19 -9.14 -1.69 -17.53
C ASP A 19 -9.16 -1.64 -19.06
N SER A 20 -9.71 -0.56 -19.61
CA SER A 20 -9.91 -0.43 -21.05
C SER A 20 -8.62 -0.06 -21.80
N SER A 21 -7.56 0.29 -21.09
CA SER A 21 -6.24 0.58 -21.66
C SER A 21 -5.53 -0.71 -22.13
N PRO A 22 -5.26 -0.87 -23.45
CA PRO A 22 -4.53 -2.02 -23.96
C PRO A 22 -3.15 -2.18 -23.32
N GLN A 23 -2.46 -1.07 -23.05
CA GLN A 23 -1.14 -1.06 -22.45
C GLN A 23 -1.16 -1.61 -21.03
N ILE A 24 -2.18 -1.27 -20.23
CA ILE A 24 -2.33 -1.79 -18.87
C ILE A 24 -2.61 -3.30 -18.90
N GLN A 25 -3.48 -3.75 -19.81
CA GLN A 25 -3.78 -5.18 -19.99
C GLN A 25 -2.54 -5.98 -20.42
N GLU A 26 -1.71 -5.42 -21.31
CA GLU A 26 -0.44 -6.02 -21.70
C GLU A 26 0.53 -6.15 -20.53
N VAL A 27 0.66 -5.12 -19.68
CA VAL A 27 1.51 -5.17 -18.48
C VAL A 27 1.02 -6.23 -17.49
N ILE A 28 -0.28 -6.26 -17.18
CA ILE A 28 -0.89 -7.25 -16.30
C ILE A 28 -0.58 -8.67 -16.80
N LYS A 29 -0.77 -8.91 -18.10
CA LYS A 29 -0.50 -10.21 -18.71
C LYS A 29 0.99 -10.56 -18.73
N ALA A 30 1.86 -9.63 -19.13
CA ALA A 30 3.29 -9.88 -19.29
C ALA A 30 3.99 -10.16 -17.95
N LEU A 31 3.52 -9.53 -16.87
CA LEU A 31 4.06 -9.70 -15.52
C LEU A 31 3.28 -10.72 -14.67
N ASN A 32 2.28 -11.41 -15.25
CA ASN A 32 1.40 -12.35 -14.57
C ASN A 32 0.76 -11.79 -13.28
N LEU A 33 0.29 -10.54 -13.34
CA LEU A 33 -0.28 -9.88 -12.18
C LEU A 33 -1.69 -10.41 -11.86
N LEU A 34 -1.98 -10.56 -10.58
CA LEU A 34 -3.27 -10.98 -10.03
C LEU A 34 -3.88 -9.86 -9.20
N PRO A 35 -5.21 -9.78 -9.04
CA PRO A 35 -5.83 -8.82 -8.13
C PRO A 35 -5.28 -8.95 -6.71
N HIS A 36 -4.93 -7.82 -6.08
CA HIS A 36 -4.39 -7.79 -4.72
C HIS A 36 -5.48 -7.55 -3.68
N ILE A 37 -5.31 -8.12 -2.48
CA ILE A 37 -6.27 -8.00 -1.38
C ILE A 37 -6.41 -6.57 -0.84
N GLU A 38 -5.37 -5.74 -1.04
CA GLU A 38 -5.37 -4.32 -0.69
C GLU A 38 -6.00 -3.44 -1.78
N GLY A 39 -6.26 -3.98 -2.98
CA GLY A 39 -6.58 -3.24 -4.20
C GLY A 39 -5.40 -3.16 -5.17
N GLY A 40 -5.68 -2.93 -6.45
CA GLY A 40 -4.68 -3.01 -7.53
C GLY A 40 -4.35 -4.46 -7.93
N PHE A 41 -3.20 -4.65 -8.58
CA PHE A 41 -2.68 -5.95 -9.00
C PHE A 41 -1.28 -6.19 -8.47
N PHE A 42 -0.89 -7.44 -8.26
CA PHE A 42 0.44 -7.81 -7.78
C PHE A 42 0.91 -9.17 -8.32
N ALA A 43 2.21 -9.43 -8.20
CA ALA A 43 2.78 -10.77 -8.33
C ALA A 43 4.04 -10.89 -7.46
N GLU A 44 4.17 -11.96 -6.68
CA GLU A 44 5.43 -12.30 -6.02
C GLU A 44 6.44 -12.79 -7.06
N THR A 45 7.59 -12.11 -7.13
CA THR A 45 8.63 -12.35 -8.14
C THR A 45 9.85 -13.05 -7.57
N ASP A 46 10.10 -12.87 -6.27
CA ASP A 46 11.18 -13.53 -5.55
C ASP A 46 10.79 -13.78 -4.09
N ARG A 47 11.25 -14.92 -3.58
CA ARG A 47 11.25 -15.25 -2.17
C ARG A 47 12.59 -15.92 -1.87
N ALA A 48 13.38 -15.27 -1.02
CA ALA A 48 14.72 -15.73 -0.72
C ALA A 48 14.69 -17.19 -0.20
N PRO A 49 15.54 -18.10 -0.70
CA PRO A 49 15.48 -19.51 -0.34
C PRO A 49 15.95 -19.79 1.10
N ASP A 50 16.76 -18.89 1.67
CA ASP A 50 17.22 -18.96 3.04
C ASP A 50 16.14 -18.48 4.02
N VAL A 51 16.19 -19.04 5.23
CA VAL A 51 15.26 -18.73 6.30
C VAL A 51 16.01 -18.25 7.54
N ILE A 52 15.41 -17.30 8.25
CA ILE A 52 15.90 -16.76 9.51
C ILE A 52 14.81 -16.89 10.59
N PRO A 53 15.17 -16.90 11.88
CA PRO A 53 14.20 -16.80 12.96
C PRO A 53 13.32 -15.55 12.78
N SER A 54 12.00 -15.70 12.96
CA SER A 54 11.07 -14.57 12.91
C SER A 54 11.39 -13.60 14.04
N PRO A 55 11.62 -12.31 13.75
CA PRO A 55 11.78 -11.30 14.79
C PRO A 55 10.43 -10.80 15.33
N PHE A 56 9.30 -11.25 14.76
CA PHE A 56 7.98 -10.74 15.06
C PHE A 56 7.27 -11.60 16.13
N GLY A 57 6.64 -10.92 17.10
CA GLY A 57 5.78 -11.56 18.09
C GLY A 57 4.47 -12.08 17.49
N SER A 58 3.73 -12.85 18.29
CA SER A 58 2.45 -13.48 17.92
C SER A 58 1.23 -12.56 18.01
N ASP A 59 1.42 -11.27 18.29
CA ASP A 59 0.32 -10.32 18.43
C ASP A 59 -0.46 -10.21 17.12
N LYS A 60 -1.79 -10.26 17.25
CA LYS A 60 -2.74 -10.13 16.16
C LYS A 60 -3.55 -8.85 16.33
N SER A 61 -3.91 -8.25 15.19
CA SER A 61 -4.93 -7.22 15.10
C SER A 61 -6.29 -7.86 14.84
N SER A 62 -7.36 -7.09 15.01
CA SER A 62 -8.73 -7.53 14.72
C SER A 62 -8.96 -7.86 13.24
N THR A 63 -8.14 -7.33 12.33
CA THR A 63 -8.19 -7.62 10.90
C THR A 63 -7.19 -8.67 10.42
N THR A 64 -6.33 -9.22 11.28
CA THR A 64 -5.27 -10.15 10.84
C THR A 64 -5.85 -11.41 10.18
N ASP A 65 -6.99 -11.90 10.66
CA ASP A 65 -7.62 -13.11 10.12
C ASP A 65 -8.44 -12.84 8.82
N LEU A 66 -8.48 -11.59 8.32
CA LEU A 66 -9.06 -11.26 7.02
C LEU A 66 -8.11 -11.57 5.85
N ALA A 67 -6.81 -11.64 6.12
CA ALA A 67 -5.82 -12.02 5.14
C ALA A 67 -5.78 -13.55 4.96
N PRO A 68 -5.51 -14.07 3.74
CA PRO A 68 -5.36 -15.51 3.54
C PRO A 68 -4.13 -16.04 4.28
N GLN A 69 -4.04 -17.35 4.46
CA GLN A 69 -2.83 -17.99 4.97
C GLN A 69 -2.11 -18.74 3.86
N ARG A 70 -0.78 -18.67 3.83
CA ARG A 70 0.02 -19.49 2.91
C ARG A 70 0.08 -20.93 3.41
N PRO A 71 -0.26 -21.93 2.58
CA PRO A 71 -0.12 -23.33 2.96
C PRO A 71 1.32 -23.67 3.37
N GLY A 72 1.46 -24.37 4.49
CA GLY A 72 2.78 -24.81 4.99
C GLY A 72 3.65 -23.68 5.58
N PHE A 73 3.07 -22.52 5.89
CA PHE A 73 3.77 -21.47 6.62
C PHE A 73 4.09 -21.88 8.07
N ASP A 74 5.26 -21.47 8.55
CA ASP A 74 5.71 -21.60 9.93
C ASP A 74 5.92 -20.20 10.56
N PRO A 75 5.15 -19.80 11.59
CA PRO A 75 5.24 -18.49 12.22
C PRO A 75 6.57 -18.19 12.90
N THR A 76 7.39 -19.22 13.17
CA THR A 76 8.67 -19.07 13.87
C THR A 76 9.82 -18.65 12.96
N VAL A 77 9.64 -18.69 11.64
CA VAL A 77 10.68 -18.34 10.65
C VAL A 77 10.16 -17.39 9.58
N ARG A 78 11.09 -16.70 8.92
CA ARG A 78 10.81 -15.90 7.71
C ARG A 78 11.88 -16.17 6.66
N ASN A 79 11.51 -16.09 5.39
CA ASN A 79 12.51 -15.93 4.34
C ASN A 79 13.26 -14.60 4.57
N SER A 80 14.52 -14.50 4.15
CA SER A 80 15.28 -13.25 4.35
C SER A 80 14.65 -12.04 3.65
N SER A 81 14.00 -12.26 2.51
CA SER A 81 13.20 -11.24 1.81
C SER A 81 12.14 -11.87 0.92
N THR A 82 11.16 -11.05 0.54
CA THR A 82 10.25 -11.30 -0.59
C THR A 82 10.14 -10.05 -1.43
N SER A 83 10.03 -10.22 -2.74
CA SER A 83 9.81 -9.11 -3.67
C SER A 83 8.57 -9.35 -4.51
N ILE A 84 7.85 -8.26 -4.79
CA ILE A 84 6.66 -8.28 -5.64
C ILE A 84 6.75 -7.20 -6.73
N PHE A 85 6.00 -7.37 -7.81
CA PHE A 85 5.45 -6.24 -8.56
C PHE A 85 4.12 -5.82 -7.94
N TYR A 86 3.82 -4.52 -7.96
CA TYR A 86 2.54 -3.95 -7.58
C TYR A 86 2.11 -2.86 -8.58
N LEU A 87 0.86 -2.90 -9.01
CA LEU A 87 0.30 -2.03 -10.04
C LEU A 87 -1.04 -1.43 -9.60
N LEU A 88 -1.14 -0.10 -9.58
CA LEU A 88 -2.42 0.61 -9.58
C LEU A 88 -2.80 1.00 -11.00
N THR A 89 -4.08 0.95 -11.32
CA THR A 89 -4.62 1.31 -12.64
C THR A 89 -5.80 2.28 -12.48
N PRO A 90 -6.24 3.00 -13.52
CA PRO A 90 -7.41 3.86 -13.42
C PRO A 90 -8.67 3.16 -12.87
N HIS A 91 -8.88 1.88 -13.20
CA HIS A 91 -10.01 1.08 -12.68
C HIS A 91 -9.75 0.43 -11.31
N GLY A 92 -8.49 0.20 -10.95
CA GLY A 92 -8.04 -0.21 -9.62
C GLY A 92 -7.09 0.82 -9.00
N PRO A 93 -7.54 2.04 -8.68
CA PRO A 93 -6.64 3.19 -8.49
C PRO A 93 -6.13 3.34 -7.06
N GLN A 94 -6.40 2.39 -6.18
CA GLN A 94 -6.15 2.51 -4.75
C GLN A 94 -5.60 1.20 -4.17
N GLY A 95 -4.52 1.33 -3.39
CA GLY A 95 -4.10 0.37 -2.37
C GLY A 95 -4.55 0.88 -1.01
N GLY A 96 -5.54 0.22 -0.41
CA GLY A 96 -6.16 0.68 0.83
C GLY A 96 -5.24 0.54 2.05
N PHE A 97 -5.58 1.24 3.13
CA PHE A 97 -4.78 1.25 4.36
C PHE A 97 -4.55 -0.16 4.91
N HIS A 98 -3.28 -0.50 5.02
CA HIS A 98 -2.78 -1.73 5.62
C HIS A 98 -1.42 -1.48 6.26
N ARG A 99 -0.97 -2.41 7.09
CA ARG A 99 0.29 -2.32 7.81
C ARG A 99 0.97 -3.68 7.84
N ASN A 100 2.30 -3.64 7.77
CA ASN A 100 3.16 -4.80 7.92
C ASN A 100 4.00 -4.66 9.19
N LYS A 101 4.37 -5.78 9.83
CA LYS A 101 5.42 -5.78 10.88
C LYS A 101 6.82 -5.58 10.30
N GLY A 102 7.06 -6.13 9.09
CA GLY A 102 8.29 -5.92 8.35
C GLY A 102 8.34 -4.58 7.64
N ARG A 103 9.55 -4.01 7.53
CA ARG A 103 9.77 -2.82 6.71
C ARG A 103 9.68 -3.19 5.23
N THR A 104 9.18 -2.25 4.43
CA THR A 104 9.00 -2.43 2.99
C THR A 104 9.78 -1.35 2.23
N VAL A 105 10.68 -1.78 1.34
CA VAL A 105 11.36 -0.92 0.37
C VAL A 105 10.54 -0.90 -0.91
N HIS A 106 10.19 0.29 -1.40
CA HIS A 106 9.40 0.47 -2.61
C HIS A 106 10.27 1.15 -3.67
N THR A 107 10.21 0.68 -4.90
CA THR A 107 10.96 1.25 -6.04
C THR A 107 10.02 1.47 -7.20
N LEU A 108 9.98 2.71 -7.72
CA LEU A 108 9.18 3.10 -8.86
C LEU A 108 9.76 2.54 -10.16
N HIS A 109 8.90 1.93 -10.99
CA HIS A 109 9.22 1.59 -12.39
C HIS A 109 8.58 2.57 -13.37
N LYS A 110 7.28 2.84 -13.21
CA LYS A 110 6.51 3.73 -14.10
C LYS A 110 5.35 4.38 -13.34
N GLY A 111 4.92 5.53 -13.85
CA GLY A 111 3.67 6.18 -13.46
C GLY A 111 3.84 7.13 -12.28
N ARG A 112 2.70 7.53 -11.73
CA ARG A 112 2.63 8.52 -10.66
C ARG A 112 1.55 8.20 -9.65
N GLY A 113 1.83 8.45 -8.38
CA GLY A 113 0.88 8.22 -7.30
C GLY A 113 1.17 9.02 -6.06
N ARG A 114 0.27 8.95 -5.09
CA ARG A 114 0.46 9.50 -3.75
C ARG A 114 0.43 8.38 -2.72
N TYR A 115 1.38 8.42 -1.80
CA TYR A 115 1.35 7.62 -0.58
C TYR A 115 0.83 8.46 0.59
N VAL A 116 0.07 7.80 1.46
CA VAL A 116 -0.47 8.35 2.70
C VAL A 116 -0.10 7.39 3.81
N LEU A 117 0.66 7.85 4.79
CA LEU A 117 1.12 7.07 5.93
C LEU A 117 0.51 7.61 7.22
N ILE A 118 0.04 6.71 8.09
CA ILE A 118 -0.30 7.02 9.48
C ILE A 118 0.77 6.36 10.36
N HIS A 119 1.52 7.18 11.09
CA HIS A 119 2.59 6.74 12.00
C HIS A 119 2.00 6.22 13.32
N ALA A 120 1.30 5.08 13.24
CA ALA A 120 0.58 4.46 14.35
C ALA A 120 1.49 3.96 15.49
N ASP A 121 2.77 3.78 15.19
CA ASP A 121 3.85 3.43 16.11
C ASP A 121 4.37 4.59 16.97
N GLU A 122 4.07 5.84 16.60
CA GLU A 122 4.46 7.02 17.37
C GLU A 122 3.58 7.20 18.63
N GLU A 123 4.13 7.84 19.67
CA GLU A 123 3.37 8.22 20.87
C GLU A 123 2.31 9.29 20.57
N GLY A 124 1.38 9.48 21.51
CA GLY A 124 0.30 10.47 21.42
C GLY A 124 -1.04 9.89 20.96
N SER A 125 -2.11 10.61 21.30
CA SER A 125 -3.49 10.21 20.98
C SER A 125 -3.84 10.44 19.51
N GLU A 126 -3.31 11.50 18.91
CA GLU A 126 -3.46 11.78 17.48
C GLU A 126 -2.17 11.42 16.75
N LYS A 127 -2.24 10.47 15.83
CA LYS A 127 -1.10 9.98 15.06
C LYS A 127 -0.78 10.93 13.92
N ARG A 128 0.52 11.09 13.66
CA ARG A 128 1.01 11.90 12.55
C ARG A 128 0.64 11.26 11.21
N ILE A 129 0.16 12.09 10.29
CA ILE A 129 -0.08 11.72 8.89
C ILE A 129 1.07 12.30 8.06
N GLU A 130 1.65 11.47 7.19
CA GLU A 130 2.63 11.87 6.19
C GLU A 130 2.09 11.57 4.80
N THR A 131 2.32 12.50 3.86
CA THR A 131 1.97 12.28 2.45
C THR A 131 3.11 12.71 1.56
N PHE A 132 3.32 11.98 0.46
CA PHE A 132 4.29 12.32 -0.56
C PHE A 132 3.90 11.74 -1.91
N ILE A 133 4.42 12.35 -2.98
CA ILE A 133 4.20 11.90 -4.35
C ILE A 133 5.37 11.00 -4.77
N VAL A 134 5.03 9.92 -5.47
CA VAL A 134 5.96 9.03 -6.14
C VAL A 134 5.80 9.22 -7.64
N GLY A 135 6.91 9.35 -8.35
CA GLY A 135 6.91 9.76 -9.75
C GLY A 135 8.31 10.13 -10.23
N GLN A 136 8.43 10.37 -11.54
CA GLN A 136 9.71 10.59 -12.21
C GLN A 136 10.27 12.02 -12.04
N ASN A 137 9.47 12.98 -11.55
CA ASN A 137 9.91 14.36 -11.41
C ASN A 137 10.68 14.60 -10.10
N VAL A 138 11.87 14.01 -9.99
CA VAL A 138 12.74 14.11 -8.81
C VAL A 138 13.11 15.56 -8.49
N ALA A 139 13.26 16.41 -9.50
CA ALA A 139 13.55 17.83 -9.31
C ALA A 139 12.41 18.58 -8.59
N ALA A 140 11.17 18.09 -8.69
CA ALA A 140 10.01 18.60 -7.95
C ALA A 140 9.78 17.89 -6.60
N GLY A 141 10.68 16.99 -6.19
CA GLY A 141 10.61 16.27 -4.92
C GLY A 141 9.82 14.95 -4.95
N GLU A 142 9.45 14.46 -6.14
CA GLU A 142 8.84 13.13 -6.27
C GLU A 142 9.86 12.03 -5.95
N LYS A 143 9.40 10.96 -5.30
CA LYS A 143 10.26 9.86 -4.87
C LYS A 143 10.28 8.73 -5.91
N LEU A 144 11.49 8.29 -6.28
CA LEU A 144 11.73 7.05 -7.03
C LEU A 144 11.83 5.83 -6.11
N GLN A 145 12.28 6.03 -4.88
CA GLN A 145 12.41 4.98 -3.87
C GLN A 145 12.03 5.53 -2.51
N TRP A 146 11.33 4.73 -1.71
CA TRP A 146 10.98 5.07 -0.34
C TRP A 146 10.84 3.83 0.51
N ILE A 147 11.01 4.02 1.82
CA ILE A 147 10.93 2.96 2.81
C ILE A 147 9.75 3.28 3.72
N VAL A 148 8.90 2.29 3.95
CA VAL A 148 7.91 2.32 5.03
C VAL A 148 8.35 1.29 6.05
N ASP A 149 8.79 1.75 7.22
CA ASP A 149 9.11 0.84 8.32
C ASP A 149 7.83 0.19 8.88
N GLY A 150 8.01 -0.97 9.53
CA GLY A 150 6.91 -1.69 10.15
C GLY A 150 6.17 -0.86 11.20
N GLY A 151 4.92 -1.21 11.46
CA GLY A 151 4.09 -0.52 12.47
C GLY A 151 3.26 0.66 11.93
N LYS A 152 3.53 1.09 10.69
CA LYS A 152 2.83 2.21 10.03
C LYS A 152 1.73 1.71 9.10
N TYR A 153 0.56 2.34 9.14
CA TYR A 153 -0.45 2.11 8.10
C TYR A 153 -0.08 2.88 6.85
N LYS A 154 -0.02 2.21 5.70
CA LYS A 154 0.21 2.81 4.39
C LYS A 154 -1.00 2.62 3.48
N ALA A 155 -1.38 3.66 2.77
CA ALA A 155 -2.28 3.61 1.64
C ALA A 155 -1.62 4.32 0.44
N SER A 156 -2.03 3.97 -0.77
CA SER A 156 -1.59 4.64 -1.98
C SER A 156 -2.75 4.83 -2.95
N TYR A 157 -2.66 5.86 -3.79
CA TYR A 157 -3.62 6.06 -4.86
C TYR A 157 -2.98 6.69 -6.10
N LEU A 158 -3.57 6.36 -7.25
CA LEU A 158 -3.10 6.78 -8.57
C LEU A 158 -3.30 8.29 -8.77
N LEU A 159 -2.31 8.94 -9.37
CA LEU A 159 -2.39 10.34 -9.84
C LEU A 159 -2.24 10.36 -11.37
N PRO A 160 -2.73 11.41 -12.05
CA PRO A 160 -2.39 11.61 -13.45
C PRO A 160 -0.87 11.64 -13.63
N ASP A 161 -0.38 11.04 -14.71
CA ASP A 161 1.07 10.88 -14.93
C ASP A 161 1.79 12.22 -15.11
N VAL A 162 1.05 13.22 -15.59
CA VAL A 162 1.49 14.61 -15.71
C VAL A 162 0.71 15.48 -14.73
N GLU A 163 1.42 16.37 -14.02
CA GLU A 163 0.79 17.33 -13.12
C GLU A 163 -0.21 18.23 -13.88
N GLY A 164 -1.45 18.30 -13.38
CA GLY A 164 -2.56 18.99 -14.06
C GLY A 164 -3.24 18.19 -15.18
N GLY A 165 -2.74 17.01 -15.53
CA GLY A 165 -3.36 16.09 -16.49
C GLY A 165 -4.59 15.37 -15.93
N GLN A 166 -5.18 14.50 -16.75
CA GLN A 166 -6.35 13.68 -16.38
C GLN A 166 -6.12 12.17 -16.58
N ASP A 167 -5.06 11.80 -17.30
CA ASP A 167 -4.82 10.42 -17.73
C ASP A 167 -3.64 9.81 -16.97
N SER A 168 -3.64 8.48 -16.85
CA SER A 168 -2.52 7.70 -16.32
C SER A 168 -2.46 6.33 -16.98
N ASP A 169 -1.24 5.88 -17.29
CA ASP A 169 -0.96 4.51 -17.74
C ASP A 169 -0.78 3.53 -16.56
N GLY A 170 -1.14 3.94 -15.35
CA GLY A 170 -0.97 3.18 -14.13
C GLY A 170 0.36 3.45 -13.41
N LEU A 171 0.41 3.08 -12.13
CA LEU A 171 1.57 3.20 -11.25
C LEU A 171 2.14 1.80 -10.99
N LEU A 172 3.28 1.50 -11.60
CA LEU A 172 3.99 0.23 -11.44
C LEU A 172 5.21 0.42 -10.53
N ILE A 173 5.29 -0.39 -9.49
CA ILE A 173 6.40 -0.41 -8.54
C ILE A 173 6.85 -1.84 -8.27
N SER A 174 8.03 -1.98 -7.67
CA SER A 174 8.39 -3.17 -6.90
C SER A 174 8.38 -2.87 -5.42
N GLU A 175 7.93 -3.84 -4.62
CA GLU A 175 8.11 -3.81 -3.16
C GLU A 175 9.01 -4.95 -2.74
N THR A 176 9.88 -4.71 -1.76
CA THR A 176 10.69 -5.74 -1.11
C THR A 176 10.52 -5.63 0.40
N VAL A 177 10.03 -6.71 1.01
CA VAL A 177 9.79 -6.79 2.46
C VAL A 177 10.93 -7.55 3.12
N VAL A 178 11.44 -7.01 4.23
CA VAL A 178 12.54 -7.59 5.00
C VAL A 178 12.21 -7.57 6.51
N PRO A 179 12.22 -8.73 7.19
CA PRO A 179 12.21 -10.10 6.64
C PRO A 179 11.04 -10.34 5.68
N GLY A 180 11.11 -11.41 4.89
CA GLY A 180 10.14 -11.73 3.85
C GLY A 180 8.69 -11.77 4.35
N PHE A 181 7.78 -11.32 3.49
CA PHE A 181 6.37 -11.19 3.79
C PHE A 181 5.71 -12.51 4.16
N GLU A 182 4.85 -12.43 5.17
CA GLU A 182 3.80 -13.39 5.42
C GLU A 182 2.53 -12.66 5.88
N TYR A 183 1.36 -13.17 5.49
CA TYR A 183 0.06 -12.60 5.84
C TYR A 183 -0.19 -12.44 7.35
N CYS A 184 0.41 -13.26 8.21
CA CYS A 184 0.26 -13.10 9.67
C CYS A 184 0.94 -11.84 10.24
N ASP A 185 1.81 -11.19 9.45
CA ASP A 185 2.45 -9.92 9.79
C ASP A 185 1.71 -8.72 9.21
N HIS A 186 0.60 -8.97 8.52
CA HIS A 186 -0.18 -8.02 7.77
C HIS A 186 -1.55 -7.79 8.44
N ASP A 187 -1.96 -6.53 8.52
CA ASP A 187 -3.30 -6.16 8.96
C ASP A 187 -3.86 -4.96 8.18
N PHE A 188 -5.18 -4.84 8.17
CA PHE A 188 -5.89 -3.73 7.56
C PHE A 188 -6.34 -2.72 8.62
N LEU A 189 -6.43 -1.45 8.23
CA LEU A 189 -7.04 -0.44 9.10
C LEU A 189 -8.56 -0.55 9.03
N SER A 190 -9.22 -0.67 10.19
CA SER A 190 -10.68 -0.67 10.29
C SER A 190 -11.23 0.75 10.45
N PRO A 191 -12.53 0.98 10.18
CA PRO A 191 -13.17 2.27 10.44
C PRO A 191 -13.07 2.72 11.90
N GLY A 192 -13.15 1.77 12.84
CA GLY A 192 -12.95 2.04 14.27
C GLY A 192 -11.52 2.45 14.56
N GLY A 193 -10.54 1.66 14.11
CA GLY A 193 -9.12 1.96 14.28
C GLY A 193 -8.71 3.31 13.69
N LEU A 194 -9.26 3.70 12.53
CA LEU A 194 -8.98 5.02 11.94
C LEU A 194 -9.42 6.16 12.88
N LYS A 195 -10.61 6.05 13.50
CA LYS A 195 -11.12 7.05 14.45
C LYS A 195 -10.34 7.09 15.76
N GLU A 196 -9.68 5.99 16.13
CA GLU A 196 -8.80 5.94 17.30
C GLU A 196 -7.43 6.58 17.02
N LEU A 197 -6.98 6.56 15.76
CA LEU A 197 -5.65 7.05 15.39
C LEU A 197 -5.64 8.53 15.00
N VAL A 198 -6.74 9.10 14.52
CA VAL A 198 -6.80 10.50 14.06
C VAL A 198 -8.07 11.19 14.54
N THR A 199 -8.15 12.52 14.40
CA THR A 199 -9.38 13.26 14.71
C THR A 199 -10.55 12.81 13.85
N SER A 200 -11.78 13.07 14.30
CA SER A 200 -13.00 12.75 13.56
C SER A 200 -13.01 13.36 12.15
N GLU A 201 -12.53 14.60 12.00
CA GLU A 201 -12.48 15.26 10.68
C GLU A 201 -11.51 14.55 9.72
N LYS A 202 -10.33 14.15 10.23
CA LYS A 202 -9.34 13.40 9.45
C LYS A 202 -9.82 11.99 9.14
N ALA A 203 -10.52 11.34 10.05
CA ALA A 203 -11.09 10.02 9.83
C ALA A 203 -12.15 10.05 8.72
N GLU A 204 -13.01 11.08 8.69
CA GLU A 204 -13.97 11.28 7.61
C GLU A 204 -13.27 11.50 6.27
N GLU A 205 -12.27 12.38 6.23
CA GLU A 205 -11.48 12.67 5.02
C GLU A 205 -10.76 11.44 4.46
N LEU A 206 -10.18 10.60 5.33
CA LEU A 206 -9.37 9.45 4.94
C LEU A 206 -10.18 8.16 4.76
N SER A 207 -11.47 8.15 5.10
CA SER A 207 -12.32 6.96 5.10
C SER A 207 -12.38 6.23 3.75
N TRP A 208 -12.26 6.97 2.64
CA TRP A 208 -12.26 6.38 1.30
C TRP A 208 -11.03 5.50 1.05
N LEU A 209 -9.88 5.81 1.68
CA LEU A 209 -8.62 5.06 1.60
C LEU A 209 -8.62 3.75 2.41
N LEU A 210 -9.64 3.46 3.21
CA LEU A 210 -9.74 2.15 3.87
C LEU A 210 -9.90 1.04 2.81
N SER A 211 -9.23 -0.10 3.02
CA SER A 211 -9.32 -1.25 2.11
C SER A 211 -10.73 -1.86 2.14
N LEU A 212 -11.11 -2.60 1.08
CA LEU A 212 -12.40 -3.29 1.05
C LEU A 212 -12.55 -4.31 2.17
N LEU A 213 -11.44 -4.94 2.60
CA LEU A 213 -11.44 -5.88 3.71
C LEU A 213 -11.53 -5.15 5.06
N GLY A 214 -10.76 -4.07 5.25
CA GLY A 214 -10.82 -3.26 6.48
C GLY A 214 -12.20 -2.66 6.73
N LYS A 215 -12.93 -2.28 5.67
CA LYS A 215 -14.31 -1.77 5.76
C LYS A 215 -15.36 -2.80 6.20
N ARG A 216 -15.03 -4.10 6.18
CA ARG A 216 -15.97 -5.19 6.54
C ARG A 216 -15.96 -5.55 8.02
N GLU A 217 -14.95 -5.07 8.75
CA GLU A 217 -14.87 -5.16 10.20
C GLU A 217 -15.60 -3.99 10.87
#